data_AF-X1FH87-F1
#
_entry.id   AF-X1FH87-F1
#
_cell.length_a   1.000
_cell.length_b   1.000
_cell.length_c   1.000
_cell.angle_alpha   90.00
_cell.angle_beta   90.00
_cell.angle_gamma   90.00
#
_symmetry.space_group_name_H-M   'P 1'
#
loop_
_entity.id
_entity.type
_entity.pdbx_description
1 polymer ?
#
loop_
_entity_poly.entity_id
_entity_poly.type
_entity_poly.pdbx_seq_one_letter_code
_entity_poly.pdbx_strand_id
1 'polypeptide(L)'
;DRTLPERNVLAALPDLLLIFLILAYIIRVLYKKEKFVKTSLDKYILAFIAINVMQIFNPNKSLLVGIYGARRVLFPVGMYFVAREFFHSKNDVKKFLYIIIVCSIIDIFYGLYQCLMGFTSFDKIYLNDFPDIQMVMIWEGKWEYEGFHKLFSVSGGSYNLFYPLVFFAVILFNLKSIYMGQRYRILKYVFLFLLIILLSFGIERAPIAMIVIGIVVSCFEFETAKRFLKRSLISAFNGLDNSANL
;
A
#
# COMPACT_ATOMS: atom_id res chain seq x y z
N ASP A 1 -32.14 23.09 -10.49
CA ASP A 1 -30.98 23.63 -9.75
C ASP A 1 -30.25 22.56 -8.98
N ARG A 2 -29.13 22.07 -9.54
CA ARG A 2 -28.17 21.25 -8.81
C ARG A 2 -27.21 22.22 -8.14
N THR A 3 -27.57 22.72 -6.97
CA THR A 3 -26.60 23.34 -6.06
C THR A 3 -25.45 22.37 -5.92
N LEU A 4 -24.24 22.82 -6.29
CA LEU A 4 -23.00 22.05 -6.19
C LEU A 4 -23.03 21.29 -4.85
N PRO A 5 -22.92 19.94 -4.86
CA PRO A 5 -22.92 19.20 -3.61
C PRO A 5 -21.82 19.82 -2.75
N GLU A 6 -22.15 20.17 -1.51
CA GLU A 6 -21.17 20.58 -0.50
C GLU A 6 -20.03 19.56 -0.61
N ARG A 7 -18.92 19.96 -1.25
CA ARG A 7 -17.83 19.04 -1.54
C ARG A 7 -17.38 18.54 -0.19
N ASN A 8 -17.65 17.27 0.10
CA ASN A 8 -17.32 16.61 1.34
C ASN A 8 -15.85 16.90 1.67
N VAL A 9 -15.62 17.92 2.52
CA VAL A 9 -14.28 18.38 2.89
C VAL A 9 -13.49 17.21 3.51
N LEU A 10 -14.22 16.31 4.18
CA LEU A 10 -13.74 15.05 4.72
C LEU A 10 -13.14 14.11 3.63
N ALA A 11 -13.75 14.04 2.44
CA ALA A 11 -13.23 13.21 1.35
C ALA A 11 -11.97 13.81 0.70
N ALA A 12 -11.82 15.13 0.76
CA ALA A 12 -10.62 15.82 0.26
C ALA A 12 -9.48 15.86 1.30
N LEU A 13 -9.78 15.60 2.57
CA LEU A 13 -8.83 15.71 3.67
C LEU A 13 -7.56 14.86 3.49
N PRO A 14 -7.63 13.58 3.05
CA PRO A 14 -6.42 12.79 2.82
C PRO A 14 -5.53 13.40 1.74
N ASP A 15 -6.11 13.89 0.65
CA ASP A 15 -5.36 14.53 -0.43
C ASP A 15 -4.70 15.83 0.05
N LEU A 16 -5.44 16.65 0.78
CA LEU A 16 -4.93 17.92 1.32
C LEU A 16 -3.76 17.65 2.27
N LEU A 17 -3.85 16.62 3.09
CA LEU A 17 -2.77 16.21 3.98
C LEU A 17 -1.54 15.74 3.19
N LEU A 18 -1.72 14.94 2.15
CA LEU A 18 -0.62 14.50 1.28
C LEU A 18 0.05 15.68 0.55
N ILE A 19 -0.75 16.59 -0.02
CA ILE A 19 -0.28 17.81 -0.67
C ILE A 19 0.52 18.64 0.34
N PHE A 20 0.00 18.85 1.54
CA PHE A 20 0.66 19.61 2.59
C PHE A 20 2.02 19.01 2.96
N LEU A 21 2.09 17.69 3.15
CA LEU A 21 3.35 17.00 3.48
C LEU A 21 4.39 17.10 2.35
N ILE A 22 3.95 16.91 1.09
CA ILE A 22 4.83 17.02 -0.08
C ILE A 22 5.33 18.46 -0.24
N LEU A 23 4.47 19.46 -0.11
CA LEU A 23 4.85 20.87 -0.18
C LEU A 23 5.79 21.25 0.95
N ALA A 24 5.51 20.82 2.18
CA ALA A 24 6.39 21.04 3.33
C ALA A 24 7.79 20.46 3.08
N TYR A 25 7.86 19.25 2.50
CA TYR A 25 9.12 18.65 2.08
C TYR A 25 9.85 19.51 1.02
N ILE A 26 9.16 19.92 -0.05
CA ILE A 26 9.74 20.75 -1.11
C ILE A 26 10.28 22.07 -0.55
N ILE A 27 9.47 22.77 0.26
CA ILE A 27 9.86 24.04 0.90
C ILE A 27 11.10 23.84 1.77
N ARG A 28 11.16 22.76 2.57
CA ARG A 28 12.34 22.44 3.40
C ARG A 28 13.59 22.24 2.54
N VAL A 29 13.49 21.49 1.45
CA VAL A 29 14.63 21.22 0.55
C VAL A 29 15.13 22.52 -0.09
N LEU A 30 14.20 23.37 -0.56
CA LEU A 30 14.54 24.67 -1.15
C LEU A 30 15.18 25.61 -0.12
N TYR A 31 14.61 25.70 1.09
CA TYR A 31 15.12 26.55 2.16
C TYR A 31 16.52 26.12 2.63
N LYS A 32 16.74 24.81 2.79
CA LYS A 32 18.04 24.27 3.19
C LYS A 32 19.05 24.16 2.03
N LYS A 33 18.65 24.51 0.80
CA LYS A 33 19.46 24.34 -0.43
C LYS A 33 20.01 22.92 -0.58
N GLU A 34 19.24 21.93 -0.13
CA GLU A 34 19.61 20.52 -0.25
C GLU A 34 19.39 20.03 -1.69
N LYS A 35 20.17 19.03 -2.10
CA LYS A 35 19.92 18.36 -3.38
C LYS A 35 18.68 17.48 -3.26
N PHE A 36 17.75 17.60 -4.20
CA PHE A 36 16.60 16.70 -4.33
C PHE A 36 17.04 15.25 -4.60
N VAL A 37 18.06 15.10 -5.47
CA VAL A 37 18.67 13.81 -5.81
C VAL A 37 19.84 13.53 -4.87
N LYS A 38 19.63 12.58 -3.95
CA LYS A 38 20.62 12.04 -3.01
C LYS A 38 21.08 10.63 -3.42
N THR A 39 20.24 9.87 -4.13
CA THR A 39 20.52 8.49 -4.56
C THR A 39 20.21 8.25 -6.04
N SER A 40 20.71 7.14 -6.60
CA SER A 40 20.36 6.74 -7.97
C SER A 40 18.88 6.39 -8.12
N LEU A 41 18.24 5.85 -7.07
CA LEU A 41 16.81 5.53 -7.06
C LEU A 41 15.96 6.79 -7.25
N ASP A 42 16.38 7.90 -6.64
CA ASP A 42 15.69 9.19 -6.78
C ASP A 42 15.60 9.65 -8.23
N LYS A 43 16.62 9.38 -9.03
CA LYS A 43 16.64 9.76 -10.46
C LYS A 43 15.53 9.03 -11.21
N TYR A 44 15.39 7.73 -10.98
CA TYR A 44 14.34 6.91 -11.60
C TYR A 44 12.95 7.35 -11.13
N ILE A 45 12.80 7.65 -9.83
CA ILE A 45 11.53 8.13 -9.28
C ILE A 45 11.17 9.51 -9.85
N LEU A 46 12.12 10.44 -9.94
CA LEU A 46 11.88 11.75 -10.54
C LEU A 46 11.57 11.64 -12.04
N ALA A 47 12.24 10.76 -12.78
CA ALA A 47 11.92 10.48 -14.18
C ALA A 47 10.49 9.95 -14.30
N PHE A 48 10.09 9.02 -13.42
CA PHE A 48 8.71 8.51 -13.38
C PHE A 48 7.69 9.61 -13.05
N ILE A 49 7.98 10.49 -12.08
CA ILE A 49 7.15 11.67 -11.79
C ILE A 49 7.04 12.57 -13.03
N ALA A 50 8.15 12.88 -13.70
CA ALA A 50 8.16 13.73 -14.89
C ALA A 50 7.29 13.15 -16.01
N ILE A 51 7.38 11.84 -16.27
CA ILE A 51 6.54 11.15 -17.25
C ILE A 51 5.05 11.30 -16.89
N ASN A 52 4.69 11.09 -15.62
CA ASN A 52 3.30 11.23 -15.16
C ASN A 52 2.79 12.67 -15.25
N VAL A 53 3.65 13.67 -15.00
CA VAL A 53 3.31 15.09 -15.20
C VAL A 53 3.09 15.39 -16.68
N MET A 54 3.92 14.87 -17.58
CA MET A 54 3.71 15.04 -19.02
C MET A 54 2.39 14.42 -19.50
N GLN A 55 1.98 13.28 -18.92
CA GLN A 55 0.71 12.63 -19.24
C GLN A 55 -0.52 13.46 -18.86
N ILE A 56 -0.40 14.44 -17.95
CA ILE A 56 -1.49 15.39 -17.65
C ILE A 56 -1.91 16.14 -18.92
N PHE A 57 -0.95 16.43 -19.80
CA PHE A 57 -1.15 17.20 -21.03
C PHE A 57 -1.35 16.30 -22.26
N ASN A 58 -1.80 15.05 -22.07
CA ASN A 58 -2.08 14.15 -23.18
C ASN A 58 -3.19 14.74 -24.08
N PRO A 59 -2.92 15.03 -25.37
CA PRO A 59 -3.89 15.67 -26.26
C PRO A 59 -5.12 14.81 -26.53
N ASN A 60 -5.06 13.49 -26.28
CA ASN A 60 -6.15 12.55 -26.53
C ASN A 60 -7.15 12.45 -25.35
N LYS A 61 -6.91 13.15 -24.24
CA LYS A 61 -7.76 13.13 -23.04
C LYS A 61 -7.95 14.56 -22.51
N SER A 62 -9.01 14.77 -21.75
CA SER A 62 -9.22 16.07 -21.11
C SER A 62 -8.19 16.31 -19.99
N LEU A 63 -7.85 17.58 -19.76
CA LEU A 63 -6.92 17.98 -18.71
C LEU A 63 -7.36 17.47 -17.32
N LEU A 64 -8.66 17.50 -17.03
CA LEU A 64 -9.22 16.99 -15.78
C LEU A 64 -8.94 15.49 -15.57
N VAL A 65 -9.05 14.68 -16.63
CA VAL A 65 -8.72 13.25 -16.58
C VAL A 65 -7.22 13.06 -16.33
N GLY A 66 -6.39 13.87 -17.00
CA GLY A 66 -4.94 13.89 -16.79
C GLY A 66 -4.56 14.20 -15.35
N ILE A 67 -5.13 15.27 -14.77
CA ILE A 67 -4.90 15.68 -13.37
C ILE A 67 -5.35 14.58 -12.40
N TYR A 68 -6.52 13.98 -12.66
CA TYR A 68 -7.05 12.92 -11.79
C TYR A 68 -6.17 11.66 -11.81
N GLY A 69 -5.68 11.27 -12.98
CA GLY A 69 -4.71 10.18 -13.12
C GLY A 69 -3.39 10.49 -12.41
N ALA A 70 -2.84 11.68 -12.64
CA ALA A 70 -1.61 12.12 -11.99
C ALA A 70 -1.75 12.19 -10.47
N ARG A 71 -2.87 12.66 -9.91
CA ARG A 71 -3.14 12.65 -8.47
C ARG A 71 -2.97 11.25 -7.86
N ARG A 72 -3.53 10.22 -8.51
CA ARG A 72 -3.48 8.83 -8.01
C ARG A 72 -2.06 8.25 -7.99
N VAL A 73 -1.15 8.77 -8.80
CA VAL A 73 0.23 8.27 -8.91
C VAL A 73 1.24 9.16 -8.19
N LEU A 74 1.17 10.47 -8.43
CA LEU A 74 2.15 11.45 -7.94
C LEU A 74 2.11 11.60 -6.41
N PHE A 75 0.95 11.48 -5.77
CA PHE A 75 0.90 11.60 -4.30
C PHE A 75 1.58 10.41 -3.61
N PRO A 76 1.23 9.13 -3.90
CA PRO A 76 1.95 8.00 -3.33
C PRO A 76 3.45 8.01 -3.64
N VAL A 77 3.82 8.37 -4.88
CA VAL A 77 5.24 8.43 -5.28
C VAL A 77 5.96 9.60 -4.60
N GLY A 78 5.31 10.75 -4.44
CA GLY A 78 5.88 11.91 -3.72
C GLY A 78 6.15 11.60 -2.25
N MET A 79 5.32 10.76 -1.63
CA MET A 79 5.52 10.31 -0.25
C MET A 79 6.80 9.50 -0.04
N TYR A 80 7.41 8.94 -1.11
CA TYR A 80 8.75 8.35 -1.03
C TYR A 80 9.78 9.35 -0.48
N PHE A 81 9.79 10.57 -1.01
CA PHE A 81 10.75 11.59 -0.61
C PHE A 81 10.51 12.09 0.81
N VAL A 82 9.23 12.23 1.18
CA VAL A 82 8.82 12.54 2.55
C VAL A 82 9.33 11.46 3.50
N ALA A 83 8.98 10.19 3.25
CA ALA A 83 9.37 9.06 4.09
C ALA A 83 10.89 8.94 4.26
N ARG A 84 11.67 9.16 3.19
CA ARG A 84 13.13 9.13 3.24
C ARG A 84 13.73 10.16 4.20
N GLU A 85 13.14 11.34 4.28
CA GLU A 85 13.61 12.38 5.21
C GLU A 85 13.05 12.26 6.62
N PHE A 86 11.97 11.51 6.84
CA PHE A 86 11.36 11.34 8.16
C PHE A 86 11.89 10.10 8.89
N PHE A 87 12.28 9.04 8.17
CA PHE A 87 12.79 7.82 8.78
C PHE A 87 14.31 7.84 8.89
N HIS A 88 14.80 8.34 10.03
CA HIS A 88 16.24 8.42 10.32
C HIS A 88 16.79 7.17 10.99
N SER A 89 15.93 6.37 11.64
CA SER A 89 16.34 5.20 12.37
C SER A 89 15.48 3.97 12.05
N LYS A 90 16.04 2.79 12.33
CA LYS A 90 15.28 1.53 12.31
C LYS A 90 14.08 1.57 13.27
N ASN A 91 14.15 2.37 14.34
CA ASN A 91 13.06 2.48 15.30
C ASN A 91 11.88 3.27 14.73
N ASP A 92 12.13 4.31 13.93
CA ASP A 92 11.09 5.12 13.30
C ASP A 92 10.29 4.28 12.30
N VAL A 93 11.01 3.47 11.49
CA VAL A 93 10.39 2.50 10.58
C VAL A 93 9.53 1.50 11.36
N LYS A 94 10.01 0.97 12.49
CA LYS A 94 9.23 0.04 13.32
C LYS A 94 7.96 0.68 13.86
N LYS A 95 8.05 1.89 14.41
CA LYS A 95 6.89 2.63 14.92
C LYS A 95 5.88 2.90 13.82
N PHE A 96 6.35 3.30 12.64
CA PHE A 96 5.49 3.52 11.49
C PHE A 96 4.78 2.24 11.02
N LEU A 97 5.52 1.13 10.90
CA LEU A 97 4.93 -0.17 10.60
C LEU A 97 3.91 -0.60 11.66
N TYR A 98 4.16 -0.34 12.94
CA TYR A 98 3.19 -0.60 14.01
C TYR A 98 1.88 0.16 13.78
N ILE A 99 1.98 1.46 13.50
CA ILE A 99 0.83 2.31 13.22
C ILE A 99 0.06 1.80 12.01
N ILE A 100 0.76 1.46 10.92
CA ILE A 100 0.11 0.90 9.72
C ILE A 100 -0.59 -0.42 10.06
N ILE A 101 0.04 -1.33 10.82
CA ILE A 101 -0.61 -2.60 11.21
C ILE A 101 -1.89 -2.32 12.00
N VAL A 102 -1.84 -1.41 12.98
CA VAL A 102 -3.01 -1.07 13.79
C VAL A 102 -4.11 -0.45 12.93
N CYS A 103 -3.79 0.53 12.09
CA CYS A 103 -4.74 1.13 11.15
C CYS A 103 -5.32 0.09 10.20
N SER A 104 -4.49 -0.81 9.68
CA SER A 104 -4.92 -1.88 8.78
C SER A 104 -5.86 -2.87 9.46
N ILE A 105 -5.62 -3.17 10.74
CA ILE A 105 -6.53 -4.02 11.54
C ILE A 105 -7.89 -3.33 11.71
N ILE A 106 -7.91 -2.03 12.04
CA ILE A 106 -9.16 -1.24 12.15
C ILE A 106 -9.91 -1.26 10.82
N ASP A 107 -9.18 -1.05 9.71
CA ASP A 107 -9.73 -1.05 8.36
C ASP A 107 -10.31 -2.41 7.97
N ILE A 108 -9.60 -3.51 8.30
CA ILE A 108 -10.12 -4.88 8.12
C ILE A 108 -11.39 -5.10 8.94
N PHE A 109 -11.42 -4.69 10.21
CA PHE A 109 -12.64 -4.82 11.03
C PHE A 109 -13.81 -4.05 10.44
N TYR A 110 -13.57 -2.85 9.92
CA TYR A 110 -14.60 -2.05 9.27
C TYR A 110 -15.09 -2.69 7.97
N GLY A 111 -14.19 -3.23 7.15
CA GLY A 111 -14.56 -4.01 5.96
C GLY A 111 -15.37 -5.26 6.31
N LEU A 112 -14.99 -6.00 7.37
CA LEU A 112 -15.75 -7.14 7.88
C LEU A 112 -17.13 -6.71 8.39
N TYR A 113 -17.21 -5.58 9.10
CA TYR A 113 -18.47 -5.00 9.54
C TYR A 113 -19.37 -4.68 8.33
N GLN A 114 -18.86 -4.03 7.29
CA GLN A 114 -19.63 -3.73 6.07
C GLN A 114 -20.08 -5.00 5.35
N CYS A 115 -19.26 -6.05 5.33
CA CYS A 115 -19.66 -7.34 4.77
C CYS A 115 -20.85 -7.93 5.54
N LEU A 116 -20.81 -7.89 6.88
CA LEU A 116 -21.82 -8.54 7.73
C LEU A 116 -23.08 -7.71 7.91
N MET A 117 -22.96 -6.39 8.06
CA MET A 117 -24.06 -5.49 8.46
C MET A 117 -24.47 -4.53 7.33
N GLY A 118 -23.77 -4.54 6.20
CA GLY A 118 -23.98 -3.61 5.10
C GLY A 118 -23.36 -2.23 5.34
N PHE A 119 -23.58 -1.33 4.40
CA PHE A 119 -23.11 0.05 4.48
C PHE A 119 -23.83 0.84 5.58
N THR A 120 -23.10 1.66 6.32
CA THR A 120 -23.69 2.56 7.33
C THR A 120 -24.52 3.65 6.66
N SER A 121 -25.38 4.35 7.42
CA SER A 121 -26.13 5.50 6.88
C SER A 121 -25.22 6.57 6.27
N PHE A 122 -24.03 6.77 6.86
CA PHE A 122 -23.03 7.68 6.33
C PHE A 122 -22.49 7.21 4.97
N ASP A 123 -22.11 5.94 4.86
CA ASP A 123 -21.60 5.35 3.61
C ASP A 123 -22.66 5.38 2.50
N LYS A 124 -23.91 5.14 2.87
CA LYS A 124 -25.06 5.19 1.97
C LYS A 124 -25.27 6.57 1.38
N ILE A 125 -25.17 7.63 2.21
CA ILE A 125 -25.23 9.02 1.75
C ILE A 125 -24.10 9.27 0.74
N TYR A 126 -22.87 8.91 1.10
CA TYR A 126 -21.73 9.05 0.20
C TYR A 126 -21.92 8.31 -1.12
N LEU A 127 -22.35 7.04 -1.10
CA LEU A 127 -22.55 6.26 -2.31
C LEU A 127 -23.65 6.84 -3.20
N ASN A 128 -24.73 7.36 -2.61
CA ASN A 128 -25.82 8.00 -3.36
C ASN A 128 -25.39 9.34 -3.99
N ASP A 129 -24.44 10.06 -3.39
CA ASP A 129 -23.85 11.27 -3.98
C ASP A 129 -22.93 10.95 -5.18
N PHE A 130 -22.42 9.72 -5.26
CA PHE A 130 -21.50 9.26 -6.30
C PHE A 130 -22.00 7.97 -6.98
N PRO A 131 -23.06 8.05 -7.81
CA PRO A 131 -23.68 6.87 -8.42
C PRO A 131 -22.70 6.07 -9.30
N ASP A 132 -21.72 6.72 -9.92
CA ASP A 132 -20.66 6.04 -10.68
C ASP A 132 -19.76 5.17 -9.77
N ILE A 133 -19.47 5.65 -8.56
CA ILE A 133 -18.72 4.89 -7.56
C ILE A 133 -19.59 3.77 -7.00
N GLN A 134 -20.86 4.07 -6.72
CA GLN A 134 -21.84 3.08 -6.27
C GLN A 134 -21.98 1.93 -7.26
N MET A 135 -22.01 2.19 -8.57
CA MET A 135 -22.11 1.15 -9.60
C MET A 135 -20.88 0.23 -9.64
N VAL A 136 -19.70 0.74 -9.28
CA VAL A 136 -18.47 -0.05 -9.18
C VAL A 136 -18.39 -0.78 -7.83
N MET A 137 -18.89 -0.16 -6.76
CA MET A 137 -18.79 -0.69 -5.41
C MET A 137 -19.91 -1.67 -5.03
N ILE A 138 -21.08 -1.53 -5.66
CA ILE A 138 -22.28 -2.34 -5.42
C ILE A 138 -22.53 -3.19 -6.67
N TRP A 139 -22.01 -4.41 -6.69
CA TRP A 139 -22.03 -5.25 -7.90
C TRP A 139 -23.23 -6.22 -7.93
N GLU A 140 -23.62 -6.78 -6.77
CA GLU A 140 -24.79 -7.66 -6.63
C GLU A 140 -26.09 -6.92 -6.20
N GLY A 141 -26.07 -5.59 -6.21
CA GLY A 141 -27.26 -4.75 -5.95
C GLY A 141 -27.59 -4.57 -4.46
N LYS A 142 -28.89 -4.57 -4.12
CA LYS A 142 -29.40 -4.16 -2.79
C LYS A 142 -28.82 -4.94 -1.60
N TRP A 143 -28.39 -6.19 -1.81
CA TRP A 143 -27.88 -7.05 -0.76
C TRP A 143 -26.58 -6.53 -0.15
N GLU A 144 -25.68 -5.96 -0.95
CA GLU A 144 -24.45 -5.33 -0.44
C GLU A 144 -24.74 -4.01 0.27
N TYR A 145 -25.79 -3.33 -0.17
CA TYR A 145 -26.29 -2.10 0.46
C TYR A 145 -26.88 -2.35 1.85
N GLU A 146 -27.55 -3.50 2.04
CA GLU A 146 -28.26 -3.84 3.29
C GLU A 146 -27.54 -4.87 4.17
N GLY A 147 -26.46 -5.47 3.66
CA GLY A 147 -25.65 -6.49 4.34
C GLY A 147 -25.86 -7.87 3.74
N PHE A 148 -24.76 -8.59 3.43
CA PHE A 148 -24.84 -9.89 2.78
C PHE A 148 -23.86 -10.92 3.34
N HIS A 149 -24.40 -12.07 3.73
CA HIS A 149 -23.66 -13.17 4.33
C HIS A 149 -23.39 -14.28 3.30
N LYS A 150 -22.39 -14.11 2.43
CA LYS A 150 -21.76 -15.25 1.74
C LYS A 150 -20.25 -15.21 1.91
N LEU A 151 -19.70 -16.36 2.32
CA LEU A 151 -18.30 -16.69 2.02
C LEU A 151 -18.18 -16.71 0.49
N PHE A 152 -17.23 -15.97 -0.06
CA PHE A 152 -17.05 -15.78 -1.51
C PHE A 152 -18.16 -14.96 -2.19
N SER A 153 -18.53 -13.82 -1.61
CA SER A 153 -19.47 -12.85 -2.19
C SER A 153 -18.87 -12.05 -3.37
N VAL A 154 -19.71 -11.51 -4.26
CA VAL A 154 -19.34 -10.81 -5.51
C VAL A 154 -19.45 -9.26 -5.38
N SER A 155 -19.15 -8.66 -4.22
CA SER A 155 -19.14 -7.18 -4.00
C SER A 155 -17.88 -6.36 -4.33
N GLY A 156 -17.99 -5.48 -5.35
CA GLY A 156 -16.92 -4.66 -5.94
C GLY A 156 -16.41 -3.51 -5.07
N GLY A 157 -16.90 -3.35 -3.84
CA GLY A 157 -16.64 -2.18 -3.00
C GLY A 157 -15.18 -1.94 -2.59
N SER A 158 -14.37 -2.99 -2.60
CA SER A 158 -13.14 -3.06 -1.80
C SER A 158 -11.85 -3.10 -2.62
N TYR A 159 -11.92 -2.89 -3.94
CA TYR A 159 -10.76 -2.92 -4.85
C TYR A 159 -9.59 -2.09 -4.32
N ASN A 160 -9.82 -0.84 -3.91
CA ASN A 160 -8.74 0.06 -3.49
C ASN A 160 -8.08 -0.34 -2.16
N LEU A 161 -8.69 -1.25 -1.42
CA LEU A 161 -8.36 -1.56 -0.03
C LEU A 161 -7.59 -2.90 0.07
N PHE A 162 -7.98 -3.88 -0.75
CA PHE A 162 -7.32 -5.19 -0.77
C PHE A 162 -5.87 -5.17 -1.29
N TYR A 163 -5.60 -4.48 -2.40
CA TYR A 163 -4.25 -4.47 -2.97
C TYR A 163 -3.20 -3.87 -2.03
N PRO A 164 -3.43 -2.71 -1.38
CA PRO A 164 -2.49 -2.18 -0.39
C PRO A 164 -2.31 -3.09 0.82
N LEU A 165 -3.40 -3.66 1.37
CA LEU A 165 -3.33 -4.57 2.51
C LEU A 165 -2.55 -5.85 2.20
N VAL A 166 -2.76 -6.43 1.01
CA VAL A 166 -2.01 -7.61 0.55
C VAL A 166 -0.56 -7.28 0.28
N PHE A 167 -0.26 -6.18 -0.40
CA PHE A 167 1.10 -5.76 -0.63
C PHE A 167 1.83 -5.53 0.70
N PHE A 168 1.16 -4.88 1.66
CA PHE A 168 1.67 -4.70 3.01
C PHE A 168 1.87 -6.04 3.73
N ALA A 169 0.96 -7.00 3.58
CA ALA A 169 1.11 -8.35 4.13
C ALA A 169 2.33 -9.07 3.57
N VAL A 170 2.60 -8.96 2.27
CA VAL A 170 3.81 -9.51 1.64
C VAL A 170 5.06 -8.85 2.22
N ILE A 171 5.08 -7.52 2.38
CA ILE A 171 6.20 -6.81 3.02
C ILE A 171 6.40 -7.29 4.46
N LEU A 172 5.32 -7.37 5.25
CA LEU A 172 5.37 -7.84 6.65
C LEU A 172 5.84 -9.30 6.75
N PHE A 173 5.45 -10.15 5.80
CA PHE A 173 5.88 -11.53 5.74
C PHE A 173 7.41 -11.62 5.54
N ASN A 174 7.94 -10.81 4.62
CA ASN A 174 9.36 -10.75 4.28
C ASN A 174 10.26 -10.06 5.30
N LEU A 175 9.70 -9.19 6.14
CA LEU A 175 10.43 -8.57 7.23
C LEU A 175 10.91 -9.64 8.23
N LYS A 176 12.24 -9.83 8.32
CA LYS A 176 12.83 -10.82 9.24
C LYS A 176 12.33 -10.59 10.67
N SER A 177 11.85 -11.66 11.29
CA SER A 177 11.29 -11.69 12.65
C SER A 177 12.25 -11.17 13.74
N ILE A 178 13.56 -11.17 13.47
CA ILE A 178 14.59 -10.59 14.35
C ILE A 178 14.42 -9.07 14.51
N TYR A 179 13.84 -8.39 13.53
CA TYR A 179 13.62 -6.94 13.61
C TYR A 179 12.37 -6.57 14.42
N MET A 180 11.53 -7.53 14.81
CA MET A 180 10.24 -7.29 15.48
C MET A 180 10.21 -7.90 16.88
N GLY A 181 9.91 -7.08 17.89
CA GLY A 181 9.71 -7.55 19.26
C GLY A 181 8.47 -8.44 19.38
N GLN A 182 8.32 -9.17 20.50
CA GLN A 182 7.25 -10.17 20.67
C GLN A 182 5.83 -9.60 20.44
N ARG A 183 5.57 -8.38 20.92
CA ARG A 183 4.29 -7.67 20.70
C ARG A 183 3.96 -7.47 19.21
N TYR A 184 4.97 -7.13 18.41
CA TYR A 184 4.82 -6.93 16.97
C TYR A 184 4.52 -8.25 16.24
N ARG A 185 5.10 -9.36 16.71
CA ARG A 185 4.84 -10.68 16.13
C ARG A 185 3.37 -11.08 16.33
N ILE A 186 2.84 -10.87 17.52
CA ILE A 186 1.42 -11.13 17.82
C ILE A 186 0.53 -10.29 16.90
N LEU A 187 0.77 -8.98 16.82
CA LEU A 187 -0.01 -8.10 15.93
C LEU A 187 0.10 -8.49 14.46
N LYS A 188 1.29 -8.89 13.98
CA LYS A 188 1.48 -9.40 12.62
C LYS A 188 0.60 -10.64 12.37
N TYR A 189 0.56 -11.60 13.30
CA TYR A 189 -0.25 -12.79 13.13
C TYR A 189 -1.75 -12.49 13.19
N VAL A 190 -2.17 -11.61 14.09
CA VAL A 190 -3.56 -11.14 14.15
C VAL A 190 -3.95 -10.47 12.84
N PHE A 191 -3.12 -9.55 12.33
CA PHE A 191 -3.34 -8.90 11.04
C PHE A 191 -3.44 -9.91 9.90
N LEU A 192 -2.51 -10.85 9.78
CA LEU A 192 -2.53 -11.87 8.71
C LEU A 192 -3.77 -12.75 8.81
N PHE A 193 -4.16 -13.17 10.02
CA PHE A 193 -5.36 -13.96 10.24
C PHE A 193 -6.63 -13.20 9.84
N LEU A 194 -6.76 -11.95 10.28
CA LEU A 194 -7.89 -11.10 9.93
C LEU A 194 -7.94 -10.80 8.42
N LEU A 195 -6.79 -10.60 7.79
CA LEU A 195 -6.70 -10.40 6.35
C LEU A 195 -7.17 -11.64 5.58
N ILE A 196 -6.80 -12.85 6.02
CA ILE A 196 -7.27 -14.10 5.41
C ILE A 196 -8.79 -14.22 5.53
N ILE A 197 -9.36 -13.86 6.69
CA ILE A 197 -10.81 -13.83 6.88
C ILE A 197 -11.44 -12.82 5.91
N LEU A 198 -10.93 -11.58 5.86
CA LEU A 198 -11.48 -10.56 4.96
C LEU A 198 -11.41 -11.01 3.49
N LEU A 199 -10.30 -11.62 3.07
CA LEU A 199 -10.12 -12.14 1.72
C LEU A 199 -11.02 -13.34 1.39
N SER A 200 -11.47 -14.11 2.37
CA SER A 200 -12.44 -15.19 2.14
C SER A 200 -13.85 -14.64 1.87
N PHE A 201 -14.14 -13.44 2.37
CA PHE A 201 -15.36 -12.69 2.05
C PHE A 201 -15.23 -11.83 0.80
N GLY A 202 -14.02 -11.45 0.40
CA GLY A 202 -13.76 -10.67 -0.81
C GLY A 202 -14.00 -11.44 -2.11
N ILE A 203 -14.50 -10.74 -3.14
CA ILE A 203 -14.67 -11.31 -4.49
C ILE A 203 -13.34 -11.67 -5.13
N GLU A 204 -12.38 -10.77 -4.92
CA GLU A 204 -11.23 -10.70 -5.80
C GLU A 204 -10.26 -11.83 -5.49
N ARG A 205 -9.98 -12.64 -6.51
CA ARG A 205 -8.99 -13.70 -6.41
C ARG A 205 -7.56 -13.19 -6.64
N ALA A 206 -7.41 -12.00 -7.23
CA ALA A 206 -6.10 -11.42 -7.50
C ALA A 206 -5.31 -11.07 -6.21
N PRO A 207 -5.91 -10.47 -5.16
CA PRO A 207 -5.26 -10.30 -3.87
C PRO A 207 -4.80 -11.62 -3.24
N ILE A 208 -5.59 -12.69 -3.35
CA ILE A 208 -5.20 -14.04 -2.87
C ILE A 208 -3.99 -14.54 -3.66
N ALA A 209 -4.04 -14.45 -4.99
CA ALA A 209 -2.92 -14.83 -5.85
C ALA A 209 -1.65 -14.02 -5.54
N MET A 210 -1.78 -12.72 -5.25
CA MET A 210 -0.65 -11.87 -4.85
C MET A 210 -0.03 -12.27 -3.52
N ILE A 211 -0.83 -12.68 -2.52
CA ILE A 211 -0.29 -13.26 -1.28
C ILE A 211 0.51 -14.52 -1.61
N VAL A 212 -0.07 -15.44 -2.38
CA VAL A 212 0.58 -16.73 -2.72
C VAL A 212 1.88 -16.49 -3.48
N ILE A 213 1.84 -15.67 -4.54
CA ILE A 213 3.03 -15.31 -5.33
C ILE A 213 4.05 -14.61 -4.45
N GLY A 214 3.62 -13.66 -3.60
CA GLY A 214 4.48 -12.96 -2.66
C GLY A 214 5.21 -13.94 -1.75
N ILE A 215 4.49 -14.87 -1.11
CA ILE A 215 5.08 -15.92 -0.26
C ILE A 215 6.04 -16.81 -1.04
N VAL A 216 5.66 -17.25 -2.25
CA VAL A 216 6.49 -18.10 -3.11
C VAL A 216 7.81 -17.40 -3.45
N VAL A 217 7.75 -16.15 -3.92
CA VAL A 217 8.93 -15.32 -4.22
C VAL A 217 9.81 -15.17 -2.98
N SER A 218 9.20 -14.92 -1.82
CA SER A 218 9.90 -14.82 -0.53
C SER A 218 10.70 -16.08 -0.19
N CYS A 219 10.10 -17.26 -0.42
CA CYS A 219 10.75 -18.55 -0.20
C CYS A 219 11.90 -18.80 -1.19
N PHE A 220 11.74 -18.42 -2.46
CA PHE A 220 12.79 -18.56 -3.48
C PHE A 220 13.99 -17.63 -3.25
N GLU A 221 13.76 -16.38 -2.83
CA GLU A 221 14.85 -15.46 -2.48
C GLU A 221 15.65 -15.97 -1.29
N PHE A 222 14.98 -16.55 -0.29
CA PHE A 222 15.64 -17.15 0.86
C PHE A 222 16.54 -18.34 0.46
N GLU A 223 16.06 -19.22 -0.41
CA GLU A 223 16.84 -20.34 -0.93
C GLU A 223 18.03 -19.88 -1.79
N THR A 224 17.83 -18.86 -2.61
CA THR A 224 18.90 -18.30 -3.46
C THR A 224 19.99 -17.65 -2.62
N ALA A 225 19.62 -16.87 -1.59
CA ALA A 225 20.56 -16.28 -0.64
C ALA A 225 21.32 -17.33 0.18
N LYS A 226 20.64 -18.40 0.62
CA LYS A 226 21.24 -19.52 1.34
C LYS A 226 22.25 -20.29 0.48
N ARG A 227 21.92 -20.54 -0.80
CA ARG A 227 22.84 -21.17 -1.76
C ARG A 227 24.06 -20.31 -2.04
N PHE A 228 23.88 -18.99 -2.17
CA PHE A 228 25.00 -18.06 -2.33
C PHE A 228 25.94 -18.11 -1.12
N LEU A 229 25.42 -17.98 0.10
CA LEU A 229 26.21 -18.07 1.33
C LEU A 229 26.96 -19.42 1.45
N LYS A 230 26.29 -20.53 1.12
CA LYS A 230 26.92 -21.86 1.14
C LYS A 230 28.08 -21.94 0.15
N ARG A 231 27.93 -21.41 -1.07
CA ARG A 231 28.99 -21.37 -2.09
C ARG A 231 30.17 -20.48 -1.65
N SER A 232 29.88 -19.30 -1.11
CA SER A 232 30.91 -18.39 -0.61
C SER A 232 31.71 -19.01 0.54
N LEU A 233 31.04 -19.68 1.49
CA LEU A 233 31.72 -20.39 2.58
C LEU A 233 32.61 -21.54 2.06
N ILE A 234 32.09 -22.39 1.16
CA ILE A 234 32.89 -23.48 0.56
C ILE A 234 34.11 -22.91 -0.18
N SER A 235 33.96 -21.80 -0.92
CA SER A 235 35.10 -21.16 -1.60
C SER A 235 36.14 -20.60 -0.62
N ALA A 236 35.70 -20.07 0.53
CA ALA A 236 36.59 -19.55 1.56
C ALA A 236 37.38 -20.66 2.27
N PHE A 237 36.72 -21.79 2.57
CA PHE A 237 37.39 -22.96 3.16
C PHE A 237 38.36 -23.63 2.18
N ASN A 238 37.96 -23.83 0.92
CA ASN A 238 38.84 -24.40 -0.10
C ASN A 238 40.03 -23.47 -0.45
N GLY A 239 39.87 -22.15 -0.27
CA GLY A 239 40.96 -21.19 -0.41
C GLY A 239 41.99 -21.27 0.73
N LEU A 240 41.55 -21.59 1.95
CA LEU A 240 42.43 -21.76 3.12
C LEU A 240 43.26 -23.05 3.04
N ASP A 241 42.67 -24.16 2.59
CA ASP A 241 43.40 -25.44 2.44
C ASP A 241 44.51 -25.38 1.37
N ASN A 242 44.34 -24.55 0.33
CA ASN A 242 45.37 -24.33 -0.68
C ASN A 242 46.50 -23.40 -0.21
N SER A 243 46.28 -22.60 0.84
CA SER A 243 47.32 -21.73 1.44
C SER A 243 48.13 -22.40 2.55
N ALA A 244 47.68 -23.54 3.07
CA ALA A 244 48.38 -24.31 4.11
C ALA A 244 49.39 -25.35 3.54
N ASN A 245 49.43 -25.51 2.21
CA ASN A 245 50.34 -26.42 1.49
C ASN A 245 51.46 -25.67 0.72
N LEU A 246 51.70 -24.40 1.06
CA LEU A 246 52.84 -23.58 0.61
C LEU A 246 53.73 -23.26 1.82
#